data_AF-A0A6H1W456-F1
#
_entry.id   AF-A0A6H1W456-F1
#
_cell.length_a   1.000
_cell.length_b   1.000
_cell.length_c   1.000
_cell.angle_alpha   90.00
_cell.angle_beta   90.00
_cell.angle_gamma   90.00
#
_symmetry.space_group_name_H-M   'P 1'
#
loop_
_entity.id
_entity.type
_entity.pdbx_description
1 polymer ?
#
loop_
_entity_poly.entity_id
_entity_poly.type
_entity_poly.pdbx_seq_one_letter_code
_entity_poly.pdbx_strand_id
1 'polypeptide(L)'
;MTDDIPLDDLVASLAEGWENQAPRQSPGMLGIRVINWRTLEDEDARRVWTDLREWVVWFTHRYNIAPRKIPPCWFKHGALVEELSALHTAWLVSYDSLDAGYGPIGWHERLAVALPRLATWYNGECHNGHTELLQTGDDTIPTEWADWIRQSHANPQAERR
;
A
#
# COMPACT_ATOMS: atom_id res chain seq x y z
N MET A 1 45.07 -16.83 7.05
CA MET A 1 44.87 -16.25 5.71
C MET A 1 43.41 -16.48 5.38
N THR A 2 42.56 -15.54 5.77
CA THR A 2 41.18 -15.46 5.29
C THR A 2 41.25 -14.72 3.96
N ASP A 3 40.88 -15.39 2.88
CA ASP A 3 40.67 -14.74 1.59
C ASP A 3 39.52 -13.73 1.75
N ASP A 4 39.85 -12.45 1.73
CA ASP A 4 38.87 -11.38 1.50
C ASP A 4 38.48 -11.47 0.03
N ILE A 5 37.44 -12.23 -0.27
CA ILE A 5 36.83 -12.20 -1.59
C ILE A 5 36.22 -10.81 -1.76
N PRO A 6 36.64 -10.02 -2.76
CA PRO A 6 36.10 -8.70 -3.01
C PRO A 6 34.59 -8.78 -3.26
N LEU A 7 33.82 -7.86 -2.65
CA LEU A 7 32.37 -7.83 -2.75
C LEU A 7 31.88 -7.82 -4.22
N ASP A 8 32.64 -7.18 -5.10
CA ASP A 8 32.35 -7.09 -6.53
C ASP A 8 32.38 -8.46 -7.23
N ASP A 9 33.30 -9.35 -6.84
CA ASP A 9 33.42 -10.69 -7.40
C ASP A 9 32.29 -11.62 -6.92
N LEU A 10 31.79 -11.40 -5.69
CA LEU A 10 30.60 -12.11 -5.19
C LEU A 10 29.34 -11.68 -5.95
N VAL A 11 29.17 -10.38 -6.20
CA VAL A 11 28.03 -9.84 -6.96
C VAL A 11 28.04 -10.36 -8.39
N ALA A 12 29.22 -10.44 -9.03
CA ALA A 12 29.37 -10.97 -10.38
C ALA A 12 29.11 -12.49 -10.48
N SER A 13 29.17 -13.23 -9.37
CA SER A 13 28.91 -14.68 -9.33
C SER A 13 27.43 -15.06 -9.22
N LEU A 14 26.54 -14.08 -9.00
CA LEU A 14 25.11 -14.32 -8.91
C LEU A 14 24.52 -14.65 -10.28
N ALA A 15 23.58 -15.60 -10.32
CA ALA A 15 22.90 -15.99 -11.55
C ALA A 15 22.21 -14.78 -12.21
N GLU A 16 22.33 -14.62 -13.53
CA GLU A 16 21.65 -13.55 -14.27
C GLU A 16 20.14 -13.56 -13.96
N GLY A 17 19.61 -12.40 -13.54
CA GLY A 17 18.21 -12.25 -13.16
C GLY A 17 17.87 -12.64 -11.72
N TRP A 18 18.85 -12.86 -10.83
CA TRP A 18 18.62 -13.10 -9.39
C TRP A 18 17.75 -12.01 -8.73
N GLU A 19 17.87 -10.75 -9.18
CA GLU A 19 17.05 -9.61 -8.73
C GLU A 19 15.56 -9.80 -9.06
N ASN A 20 15.24 -10.53 -10.12
CA ASN A 20 13.87 -10.82 -10.54
C ASN A 20 13.21 -11.93 -9.69
N GLN A 21 14.02 -12.68 -8.93
CA GLN A 21 13.59 -13.79 -8.08
C GLN A 21 13.59 -13.41 -6.58
N ALA A 22 14.16 -12.27 -6.22
CA ALA A 22 14.02 -11.73 -4.87
C ALA A 22 12.53 -11.46 -4.62
N PRO A 23 11.97 -11.83 -3.44
CA PRO A 23 10.66 -11.35 -3.06
C PRO A 23 10.69 -9.82 -3.17
N ARG A 24 9.94 -9.23 -4.10
CA ARG A 24 9.92 -7.75 -4.25
C ARG A 24 9.43 -7.07 -2.97
N GLN A 25 8.84 -7.85 -2.06
CA GLN A 25 8.47 -7.48 -0.71
C GLN A 25 8.86 -8.62 0.24
N SER A 26 10.15 -8.75 0.55
CA SER A 26 10.56 -9.54 1.70
C SER A 26 9.93 -8.93 2.95
N PRO A 27 9.23 -9.71 3.79
CA PRO A 27 8.81 -9.21 5.09
C PRO A 27 10.01 -8.60 5.79
N GLY A 28 9.84 -7.40 6.36
CA GLY A 28 10.91 -6.76 7.11
C GLY A 28 11.30 -7.60 8.32
N MET A 29 12.22 -7.10 9.14
CA MET A 29 12.68 -7.80 10.36
C MET A 29 11.54 -8.26 11.29
N LEU A 30 10.37 -7.61 11.22
CA LEU A 30 9.17 -7.93 12.00
C LEU A 30 8.29 -9.04 11.38
N GLY A 31 8.63 -9.58 10.21
CA GLY A 31 7.76 -10.51 9.47
C GLY A 31 6.49 -9.86 8.90
N ILE A 32 6.35 -8.53 9.03
CA ILE A 32 5.22 -7.75 8.53
C ILE A 32 5.50 -7.31 7.10
N ARG A 33 4.52 -7.49 6.22
CA ARG A 33 4.60 -7.14 4.80
C ARG A 33 3.65 -5.98 4.48
N VAL A 34 4.19 -4.92 3.88
CA VAL A 34 3.38 -3.87 3.26
C VAL A 34 2.69 -4.46 2.04
N ILE A 35 1.37 -4.30 1.94
CA ILE A 35 0.62 -4.83 0.81
C ILE A 35 0.66 -3.84 -0.35
N ASN A 36 1.15 -4.29 -1.51
CA ASN A 36 0.97 -3.58 -2.77
C ASN A 36 0.01 -4.39 -3.65
N TRP A 37 -1.23 -3.93 -3.75
CA TRP A 37 -2.28 -4.61 -4.51
C TRP A 37 -2.01 -4.69 -6.01
N ARG A 38 -1.23 -3.74 -6.56
CA ARG A 38 -0.86 -3.72 -7.99
C ARG A 38 0.08 -4.87 -8.37
N THR A 39 0.89 -5.34 -7.42
CA THR A 39 1.91 -6.38 -7.65
C THR A 39 1.65 -7.62 -6.81
N LEU A 40 0.43 -7.77 -6.26
CA LEU A 40 0.07 -8.91 -5.44
C LEU A 40 -0.17 -10.12 -6.34
N GLU A 41 0.50 -11.22 -6.04
CA GLU A 41 0.38 -12.45 -6.81
C GLU A 41 -0.85 -13.26 -6.36
N ASP A 42 -1.44 -14.01 -7.29
CA ASP A 42 -2.67 -14.78 -7.05
C ASP A 42 -2.54 -15.79 -5.91
N GLU A 43 -1.35 -16.37 -5.73
CA GLU A 43 -1.06 -17.33 -4.66
C GLU A 43 -1.14 -16.70 -3.26
N ASP A 44 -0.71 -15.44 -3.13
CA ASP A 44 -0.74 -14.69 -1.88
C ASP A 44 -2.08 -14.00 -1.64
N ALA A 45 -2.80 -13.67 -2.71
CA ALA A 45 -4.00 -12.85 -2.66
C ALA A 45 -5.04 -13.37 -1.66
N ARG A 46 -5.28 -14.69 -1.64
CA ARG A 46 -6.26 -15.29 -0.73
C ARG A 46 -5.93 -15.04 0.74
N ARG A 47 -4.66 -15.19 1.11
CA ARG A 47 -4.20 -14.99 2.49
C ARG A 47 -4.34 -13.51 2.86
N VAL A 48 -3.80 -12.62 2.02
CA VAL A 48 -3.84 -11.17 2.26
C VAL A 48 -5.27 -10.65 2.40
N TRP A 49 -6.19 -11.10 1.54
CA TRP A 49 -7.61 -10.74 1.63
C TRP A 49 -8.26 -11.25 2.92
N THR A 50 -7.94 -12.47 3.34
CA THR A 50 -8.47 -13.07 4.58
C THR A 50 -8.00 -12.28 5.79
N ASP A 51 -6.69 -12.06 5.91
CA ASP A 51 -6.08 -11.35 7.03
C ASP A 51 -6.63 -9.92 7.14
N LEU A 52 -6.72 -9.21 6.01
CA LEU A 52 -7.30 -7.87 5.99
C LEU A 52 -8.77 -7.88 6.40
N ARG A 53 -9.56 -8.83 5.90
CA ARG A 53 -10.99 -8.93 6.24
C ARG A 53 -11.19 -9.17 7.74
N GLU A 54 -10.46 -10.12 8.31
CA GLU A 54 -10.55 -10.42 9.75
C GLU A 54 -10.19 -9.20 10.58
N TRP A 55 -9.11 -8.51 10.21
CA TRP A 55 -8.71 -7.27 10.87
C TRP A 55 -9.77 -6.17 10.73
N VAL A 56 -10.34 -5.95 9.54
CA VAL A 56 -11.39 -4.94 9.32
C VAL A 56 -12.64 -5.24 10.16
N VAL A 57 -13.03 -6.51 10.27
CA VAL A 57 -14.17 -6.92 11.12
C VAL A 57 -13.87 -6.64 12.58
N TRP A 58 -12.68 -7.01 13.08
CA TRP A 58 -12.28 -6.67 14.44
C TRP A 58 -12.23 -5.16 14.67
N PHE A 59 -11.61 -4.42 13.75
CA PHE A 59 -11.38 -2.98 13.83
C PHE A 59 -12.70 -2.20 13.88
N THR A 60 -13.63 -2.52 12.98
CA THR A 60 -14.94 -1.87 12.93
C THR A 60 -15.74 -2.11 14.21
N HIS A 61 -15.72 -3.33 14.77
CA HIS A 61 -16.36 -3.62 16.05
C HIS A 61 -15.65 -2.95 17.23
N ARG A 62 -14.32 -3.03 17.30
CA ARG A 62 -13.51 -2.53 18.44
C ARG A 62 -13.61 -1.03 18.62
N TYR A 63 -13.67 -0.29 17.51
CA TYR A 63 -13.73 1.17 17.48
C TYR A 63 -15.15 1.70 17.19
N ASN A 64 -16.16 0.82 17.12
CA ASN A 64 -17.55 1.17 16.81
C ASN A 64 -17.67 2.06 15.55
N ILE A 65 -17.00 1.64 14.47
CA ILE A 65 -16.97 2.38 13.21
C ILE A 65 -18.31 2.21 12.50
N ALA A 66 -18.98 3.33 12.22
CA ALA A 66 -20.25 3.33 11.54
C ALA A 66 -20.13 2.76 10.10
N PRO A 67 -21.14 2.01 9.60
CA PRO A 67 -21.16 1.48 8.23
C PRO A 67 -21.04 2.55 7.14
N ARG A 68 -21.41 3.81 7.42
CA ARG A 68 -21.20 4.94 6.51
C ARG A 68 -19.72 5.25 6.26
N LYS A 69 -18.82 4.88 7.17
CA LYS A 69 -17.37 5.08 7.00
C LYS A 69 -16.71 3.87 6.36
N ILE A 70 -17.13 2.67 6.75
CA ILE A 70 -16.65 1.40 6.21
C ILE A 70 -17.88 0.52 5.92
N PRO A 71 -18.40 0.53 4.69
CA PRO A 71 -19.59 -0.24 4.36
C PRO A 71 -19.26 -1.75 4.28
N PRO A 72 -20.26 -2.65 4.38
CA PRO A 72 -20.06 -4.10 4.24
C PRO A 72 -19.35 -4.53 2.95
N CYS A 73 -19.42 -3.66 1.94
CA CYS A 73 -18.83 -3.87 0.64
C CYS A 73 -17.50 -3.16 0.37
N TRP A 74 -16.82 -2.67 1.41
CA TRP A 74 -15.54 -1.96 1.32
C TRP A 74 -14.53 -2.62 0.36
N PHE A 75 -14.51 -3.95 0.27
CA PHE A 75 -13.59 -4.73 -0.58
C PHE A 75 -13.77 -4.48 -2.09
N LYS A 76 -14.91 -3.90 -2.51
CA LYS A 76 -15.16 -3.49 -3.89
C LYS A 76 -14.71 -2.06 -4.20
N HIS A 77 -14.22 -1.33 -3.19
CA HIS A 77 -13.79 0.06 -3.33
C HIS A 77 -12.26 0.13 -3.20
N GLY A 78 -11.56 0.21 -4.33
CA GLY A 78 -10.09 0.20 -4.38
C GLY A 78 -9.44 1.18 -3.41
N ALA A 79 -9.90 2.44 -3.34
CA ALA A 79 -9.37 3.42 -2.41
C ALA A 79 -9.56 3.04 -0.92
N LEU A 80 -10.66 2.38 -0.56
CA LEU A 80 -10.86 1.85 0.79
C LEU A 80 -9.92 0.66 1.04
N VAL A 81 -9.74 -0.23 0.06
CA VAL A 81 -8.83 -1.37 0.17
C VAL A 81 -7.40 -0.90 0.41
N GLU A 82 -6.92 0.09 -0.34
CA GLU A 82 -5.60 0.71 -0.16
C GLU A 82 -5.44 1.30 1.25
N GLU A 83 -6.33 2.21 1.65
CA GLU A 83 -6.24 2.89 2.94
C GLU A 83 -6.38 1.92 4.14
N LEU A 84 -7.30 0.95 4.07
CA LEU A 84 -7.49 -0.06 5.12
C LEU A 84 -6.28 -0.99 5.22
N SER A 85 -5.69 -1.39 4.10
CA SER A 85 -4.47 -2.22 4.10
C SER A 85 -3.27 -1.49 4.69
N ALA A 86 -3.15 -0.17 4.43
CA ALA A 86 -2.13 0.67 5.04
C ALA A 86 -2.33 0.82 6.56
N LEU A 87 -3.58 1.06 7.00
CA LEU A 87 -3.92 1.14 8.43
C LEU A 87 -3.67 -0.19 9.16
N HIS A 88 -3.98 -1.32 8.53
CA HIS A 88 -3.70 -2.64 9.07
C HIS A 88 -2.21 -2.88 9.22
N THR A 89 -1.42 -2.60 8.17
CA THR A 89 0.03 -2.75 8.23
C THR A 89 0.64 -1.88 9.32
N ALA A 90 0.21 -0.61 9.42
CA ALA A 90 0.65 0.29 10.46
C ALA A 90 0.26 -0.23 11.86
N TRP A 91 -0.91 -0.85 12.00
CA TRP A 91 -1.35 -1.44 13.27
C TRP A 91 -0.43 -2.59 13.69
N LEU A 92 -0.14 -3.53 12.78
CA LEU A 92 0.76 -4.66 13.05
C LEU A 92 2.13 -4.17 13.53
N VAL A 93 2.72 -3.17 12.86
CA VAL A 93 4.03 -2.63 13.23
C VAL A 93 3.96 -1.92 14.59
N SER A 94 2.90 -1.15 14.82
CA SER A 94 2.75 -0.34 16.04
C SER A 94 2.52 -1.17 17.30
N TYR A 95 2.00 -2.38 17.15
CA TYR A 95 1.71 -3.29 18.26
C TYR A 95 2.69 -4.46 18.35
N ASP A 96 3.79 -4.42 17.60
CA ASP A 96 4.85 -5.41 17.70
C ASP A 96 5.60 -5.29 19.04
N SER A 97 6.08 -6.43 19.55
CA SER A 97 6.87 -6.50 20.79
C SER A 97 8.17 -5.70 20.78
N LEU A 98 8.68 -5.34 19.61
CA LEU A 98 9.90 -4.55 19.43
C LEU A 98 9.64 -3.03 19.48
N ASP A 99 8.38 -2.59 19.56
CA ASP A 99 8.06 -1.17 19.71
C ASP A 99 8.45 -0.64 21.10
N ALA A 100 8.96 0.59 21.15
CA ALA A 100 9.39 1.25 22.39
C ALA A 100 8.23 1.80 23.25
N GLY A 101 6.98 1.55 22.86
CA GLY A 101 5.76 2.01 23.52
C GLY A 101 5.10 3.24 22.89
N TYR A 102 5.64 3.75 21.78
CA TYR A 102 5.13 4.95 21.09
C TYR A 102 4.36 4.63 19.82
N GLY A 103 4.57 3.46 19.22
CA GLY A 103 3.85 2.98 18.05
C GLY A 103 2.33 3.05 18.24
N PRO A 104 1.76 2.48 19.33
CA PRO A 104 0.31 2.43 19.50
C PRO A 104 -0.35 3.81 19.52
N ILE A 105 0.24 4.80 20.21
CA ILE A 105 -0.32 6.16 20.23
C ILE A 105 -0.17 6.84 18.87
N GLY A 106 0.98 6.68 18.21
CA GLY A 106 1.21 7.22 16.86
C GLY A 106 0.27 6.61 15.80
N TRP A 107 -0.14 5.35 15.97
CA TRP A 107 -1.15 4.74 15.11
C TRP A 107 -2.53 5.38 15.28
N HIS A 108 -2.95 5.68 16.52
CA HIS A 108 -4.24 6.35 16.77
C HIS A 108 -4.28 7.77 16.20
N GLU A 109 -3.16 8.50 16.25
CA GLU A 109 -3.04 9.83 15.63
C GLU A 109 -3.24 9.75 14.10
N ARG A 110 -2.62 8.75 13.45
CA ARG A 110 -2.80 8.49 12.01
C ARG A 110 -4.23 8.06 11.68
N LEU A 111 -4.82 7.21 12.52
CA LEU A 111 -6.21 6.80 12.40
C LEU A 111 -7.16 8.01 12.45
N ALA A 112 -6.95 8.93 13.39
CA ALA A 112 -7.78 10.12 13.53
C ALA A 112 -7.78 10.96 12.24
N VAL A 113 -6.63 11.06 11.56
CA VAL A 113 -6.48 11.75 10.28
C VAL A 113 -7.07 10.94 9.11
N ALA A 114 -7.11 9.61 9.17
CA ALA A 114 -7.66 8.74 8.13
C ALA A 114 -9.20 8.65 8.14
N LEU A 115 -9.83 8.67 9.32
CA LEU A 115 -11.27 8.48 9.48
C LEU A 115 -12.15 9.43 8.62
N PRO A 116 -11.83 10.74 8.47
CA PRO A 116 -12.57 11.62 7.57
C PRO A 116 -12.48 11.18 6.10
N ARG A 117 -11.30 10.72 5.64
CA ARG A 117 -11.10 10.26 4.26
C ARG A 117 -11.87 8.97 3.97
N LEU A 118 -11.90 8.04 4.91
CA LEU A 118 -12.71 6.80 4.77
C LEU A 118 -14.18 7.13 4.49
N ALA A 119 -14.71 8.19 5.10
CA ALA A 119 -16.07 8.66 4.84
C ALA A 119 -16.24 9.34 3.47
N THR A 120 -15.19 9.94 2.90
CA THR A 120 -15.25 10.61 1.58
C THR A 120 -15.07 9.65 0.41
N TRP A 121 -14.37 8.53 0.61
CA TRP A 121 -14.27 7.48 -0.41
C TRP A 121 -15.61 6.79 -0.68
N TYR A 122 -16.59 7.00 0.21
CA TYR A 122 -17.93 6.47 0.11
C TYR A 122 -18.98 7.59 -0.02
N ASN A 123 -19.48 7.82 -1.23
CA ASN A 123 -20.50 8.84 -1.50
C ASN A 123 -21.94 8.41 -1.12
N GLY A 124 -22.15 7.24 -0.51
CA GLY A 124 -23.46 6.84 0.02
C GLY A 124 -24.36 6.04 -0.93
N GLU A 125 -23.93 5.76 -2.16
CA GLU A 125 -24.81 5.17 -3.19
C GLU A 125 -24.90 3.63 -3.18
N CYS A 126 -24.13 2.91 -2.34
CA CYS A 126 -24.16 1.44 -2.31
C CYS A 126 -25.06 0.83 -1.21
N HIS A 127 -26.04 1.59 -0.69
CA HIS A 127 -26.86 1.12 0.45
C HIS A 127 -27.86 0.00 0.10
N ASN A 128 -28.24 -0.20 -1.18
CA ASN A 128 -29.24 -1.20 -1.60
C ASN A 128 -28.84 -2.02 -2.85
N GLY A 129 -27.55 -2.06 -3.16
CA GLY A 129 -27.03 -2.70 -4.38
C GLY A 129 -25.74 -2.02 -4.80
N HIS A 130 -24.81 -2.80 -5.34
CA HIS A 130 -23.62 -2.20 -5.95
C HIS A 130 -23.98 -1.62 -7.30
N THR A 131 -23.93 -0.30 -7.39
CA THR A 131 -23.69 0.34 -8.68
C THR A 131 -22.18 0.35 -8.86
N GLU A 132 -21.67 -0.46 -9.79
CA GLU A 132 -20.28 -0.31 -10.25
C GLU A 132 -20.20 1.04 -10.96
N LEU A 133 -19.64 2.04 -10.27
CA LEU A 133 -19.23 3.27 -10.93
C LEU A 133 -18.05 2.89 -11.83
N LEU A 134 -18.17 3.23 -13.11
CA LEU A 134 -17.06 3.12 -14.06
C LEU A 134 -15.85 3.80 -13.42
N GLN A 135 -14.76 3.07 -13.27
CA GLN A 135 -13.50 3.67 -12.89
C GLN A 135 -13.20 4.77 -13.90
N THR A 136 -13.11 6.01 -13.43
CA THR A 136 -12.98 7.21 -14.28
C THR A 136 -11.58 7.36 -14.90
N GLY A 137 -10.72 6.36 -14.75
CA GLY A 137 -9.41 6.30 -15.39
C GLY A 137 -9.56 5.78 -16.81
N ASP A 138 -9.44 6.67 -17.80
CA ASP A 138 -9.01 6.24 -19.12
C ASP A 138 -7.53 5.82 -19.00
N ASP A 139 -7.26 4.52 -19.12
CA ASP A 139 -5.89 3.97 -19.04
C ASP A 139 -5.05 4.30 -20.28
N THR A 140 -5.62 4.97 -21.29
CA THR A 140 -4.85 5.39 -22.46
C THR A 140 -3.87 6.49 -22.08
N ILE A 141 -2.58 6.22 -22.30
CA ILE A 141 -1.52 7.22 -22.17
C ILE A 141 -1.75 8.26 -23.27
N PRO A 142 -1.97 9.55 -22.95
CA PRO A 142 -2.11 10.58 -23.96
C PRO A 142 -0.86 10.63 -24.84
N THR A 143 -1.01 10.74 -26.15
CA THR A 143 0.14 10.77 -27.10
C THR A 143 1.14 11.88 -26.75
N GLU A 144 0.65 12.98 -26.16
CA GLU A 144 1.44 14.13 -25.70
C GLU A 144 2.20 13.92 -24.38
N TRP A 145 1.98 12.78 -23.69
CA TRP A 145 2.61 12.46 -22.41
C TRP A 145 4.15 12.51 -22.47
N ALA A 146 4.73 11.98 -23.55
CA ALA A 146 6.18 11.98 -23.74
C ALA A 146 6.75 13.40 -23.93
N ASP A 147 5.99 14.29 -24.58
CA ASP A 147 6.39 15.68 -24.79
C ASP A 147 6.23 16.51 -23.50
N TRP A 148 5.18 16.24 -22.71
CA TRP A 148 4.98 16.85 -21.39
C TRP A 148 6.09 16.49 -20.40
N ILE A 149 6.52 15.22 -20.36
CA ILE A 149 7.67 14.77 -19.55
C ILE A 149 8.92 15.58 -19.94
N ARG A 150 9.21 15.68 -21.24
CA ARG A 150 10.39 16.39 -21.76
C ARG A 150 10.40 17.87 -21.36
N GLN A 151 9.24 18.52 -21.36
CA GLN A 151 9.10 19.93 -20.97
C GLN A 151 9.12 20.15 -19.46
N SER A 152 8.50 19.26 -18.68
CA SER A 152 8.31 19.42 -17.24
C SER A 152 9.56 19.07 -16.41
N HIS A 153 10.51 18.31 -16.98
CA HIS A 153 11.80 18.02 -16.32
C HIS A 153 12.94 18.97 -16.69
N ALA A 154 12.73 19.91 -17.62
CA ALA A 154 13.73 20.93 -17.97
C ALA A 154 13.67 22.09 -16.98
N ASN A 155 14.69 22.23 -16.12
CA ASN A 155 14.84 23.37 -15.23
C ASN A 155 15.09 24.66 -16.07
N PRO A 156 14.16 25.63 -16.13
CA PRO A 156 14.30 26.79 -17.02
C PRO A 156 15.30 27.85 -16.50
N GLN A 157 16.03 27.60 -15.41
CA GLN A 157 16.96 28.58 -14.81
C GLN A 157 18.43 28.43 -15.22
N ALA A 158 18.78 27.56 -16.17
CA ALA A 158 20.18 27.36 -16.58
C ALA A 158 20.74 28.44 -17.54
N GLU A 159 19.92 29.36 -18.07
CA GLU A 159 20.32 30.35 -19.08
C GLU A 159 20.20 31.81 -18.60
N ARG A 160 20.75 32.14 -17.44
CA ARG A 160 21.14 33.54 -17.15
C ARG A 160 22.57 33.58 -16.62
N ARG A 161 23.49 33.86 -17.51
CA ARG A 161 24.84 34.36 -17.21
C ARG A 161 25.14 35.55 -18.09
#